data_AF-A0A316GJ22-F1
#
_entry.id   AF-A0A316GJ22-F1
#
_cell.length_a   1.000
_cell.length_b   1.000
_cell.length_c   1.000
_cell.angle_alpha   90.00
_cell.angle_beta   90.00
_cell.angle_gamma   90.00
#
_symmetry.space_group_name_H-M   'P 1'
#
loop_
_entity.id
_entity.type
_entity.pdbx_description
1 polymer ?
#
loop_
_entity_poly.entity_id
_entity_poly.type
_entity_poly.pdbx_seq_one_letter_code
_entity_poly.pdbx_strand_id
1 'polypeptide(L)'
;MRGMSSVVFLLAVIALGYWAYGQTILTQQAERRVDQLQRQIGAERDRLAILRAEWAYLNRPDRLRELADFNFERLQLLPLAPEQFGRATQIPYPLPPEPEPEFEETLLGNASGSEREERIP
;
A
#
# COMPACT_ATOMS: atom_id res chain seq x y z
N MET A 1 50.26 -23.10 45.67
CA MET A 1 49.09 -23.16 44.76
C MET A 1 47.92 -22.25 45.14
N ARG A 2 47.78 -21.79 46.40
CA ARG A 2 46.63 -20.96 46.86
C ARG A 2 46.59 -19.51 46.33
N GLY A 3 47.73 -18.95 45.94
CA GLY A 3 47.81 -17.58 45.40
C GLY A 3 47.40 -17.45 43.93
N MET A 4 47.65 -18.48 43.11
CA MET A 4 47.29 -18.46 41.68
C MET A 4 45.77 -18.41 41.49
N SER A 5 45.00 -19.14 42.30
CA SER A 5 43.54 -19.10 42.26
C SER A 5 42.98 -17.71 42.58
N SER A 6 43.60 -16.97 43.50
CA SER A 6 43.15 -15.62 43.88
C SER A 6 43.38 -14.60 42.76
N VAL A 7 44.50 -14.70 42.04
CA VAL A 7 44.80 -13.83 40.89
C VAL A 7 43.82 -14.08 39.75
N VAL A 8 43.49 -15.36 39.49
CA VAL A 8 42.47 -15.72 38.47
C VAL A 8 41.10 -15.18 38.87
N PHE A 9 40.71 -15.28 40.14
CA PHE A 9 39.44 -14.71 40.62
C PHE A 9 39.40 -13.18 40.51
N LEU A 10 40.50 -12.50 40.83
CA LEU A 10 40.61 -11.05 40.70
C LEU A 10 40.42 -10.61 39.25
N LEU A 11 41.10 -11.29 38.31
CA LEU A 11 40.95 -11.03 36.88
C LEU A 11 39.54 -11.34 36.38
N ALA A 12 38.92 -12.41 36.87
CA ALA A 12 37.54 -12.76 36.54
C ALA A 12 36.55 -11.66 36.99
N VAL A 13 36.72 -11.10 38.19
CA VAL A 13 35.88 -10.00 38.69
C VAL A 13 36.06 -8.73 37.86
N ILE A 14 37.30 -8.38 37.50
CA ILE A 14 37.59 -7.22 36.65
C ILE A 14 36.96 -7.41 35.26
N ALA A 15 37.08 -8.60 34.67
CA ALA A 15 36.47 -8.94 33.38
C ALA A 15 34.93 -8.87 33.44
N LEU A 16 34.31 -9.32 34.54
CA LEU A 16 32.88 -9.21 34.78
C LEU A 16 32.41 -7.76 34.90
N GLY A 17 33.17 -6.91 35.61
CA GLY A 17 32.89 -5.48 35.70
C GLY A 17 32.94 -4.81 34.33
N TYR A 18 33.94 -5.16 33.52
CA TYR A 18 34.05 -4.68 32.14
C TYR A 18 32.90 -5.18 31.24
N TRP A 19 32.54 -6.47 31.34
CA TRP A 19 31.46 -7.06 30.55
C TRP A 19 30.09 -6.49 30.91
N ALA A 20 29.82 -6.25 32.20
CA ALA A 20 28.59 -5.64 32.67
C ALA A 20 28.42 -4.19 32.16
N TYR A 21 29.53 -3.45 32.04
CA TYR A 21 29.52 -2.10 31.47
C TYR A 21 29.19 -2.09 29.97
N GLY A 22 29.63 -3.12 29.23
CA GLY A 22 29.37 -3.23 27.79
C GLY A 22 27.91 -3.50 27.42
N GLN A 23 27.12 -4.12 28.29
CA GLN A 23 25.73 -4.52 27.99
C GLN A 23 24.79 -3.33 27.74
N THR A 24 25.11 -2.14 28.25
CA THR A 24 24.21 -0.99 28.20
C THR A 24 24.19 -0.29 26.82
N ILE A 25 25.03 -0.71 25.87
CA ILE A 25 25.20 0.00 24.61
C ILE A 25 24.07 -0.29 23.60
N LEU A 26 23.49 -1.50 23.62
CA LEU A 26 22.47 -1.89 22.64
C LEU A 26 21.08 -1.31 22.96
N THR A 27 20.74 -1.13 24.24
CA THR A 27 19.44 -0.60 24.66
C THR A 27 19.30 0.90 24.38
N GLN A 28 20.35 1.68 24.68
CA GLN A 28 20.32 3.12 24.44
C GLN A 28 20.32 3.51 22.96
N GLN A 29 20.82 2.65 22.08
CA GLN A 29 20.80 2.90 20.63
C GLN A 29 19.40 2.71 20.04
N ALA A 30 18.65 1.71 20.52
CA ALA A 30 17.28 1.49 20.09
C ALA A 30 16.36 2.65 20.50
N GLU A 31 16.48 3.14 21.74
CA GLU A 31 15.72 4.29 22.24
C GLU A 31 16.01 5.55 21.41
N ARG A 32 17.30 5.88 21.19
CA ARG A 32 17.68 7.05 20.37
C ARG A 32 17.13 6.97 18.95
N ARG A 33 17.06 5.77 18.35
CA ARG A 33 16.54 5.57 17.00
C ARG A 33 15.02 5.75 16.93
N VAL A 34 14.30 5.28 17.94
CA VAL A 34 12.85 5.50 18.06
C VAL A 34 12.55 6.99 18.20
N ASP A 35 13.26 7.70 19.08
CA ASP A 35 13.07 9.15 19.28
C ASP A 35 13.38 9.97 18.00
N GLN A 36 14.40 9.56 17.25
CA GLN A 36 14.70 10.20 15.97
C GLN A 36 13.61 9.97 14.94
N LEU A 37 13.10 8.73 14.83
CA LEU A 37 12.04 8.39 13.89
C LEU A 37 10.72 9.08 14.24
N GLN A 38 10.36 9.15 15.52
CA GLN A 38 9.17 9.87 15.98
C GLN A 38 9.23 11.36 15.64
N ARG A 39 10.41 11.99 15.79
CA ARG A 39 10.61 13.39 15.37
C ARG A 39 10.46 13.57 13.86
N GLN A 40 10.99 12.65 13.05
CA GLN A 40 10.81 12.68 11.60
C GLN A 40 9.34 12.53 11.20
N ILE A 41 8.61 11.58 11.82
CA ILE A 41 7.18 11.38 11.60
C ILE A 41 6.38 12.64 11.96
N GLY A 42 6.72 13.30 13.07
CA GLY A 42 6.11 14.57 13.45
C GLY A 42 6.27 15.64 12.38
N ALA A 43 7.49 15.85 11.90
CA ALA A 43 7.78 16.85 10.87
C ALA A 43 7.05 16.57 9.54
N GLU A 44 6.93 15.30 9.12
CA GLU A 44 6.16 14.96 7.91
C GLU A 44 4.65 15.14 8.11
N ARG A 45 4.13 14.88 9.31
CA ARG A 45 2.71 15.12 9.62
C ARG A 45 2.35 16.59 9.56
N ASP A 46 3.24 17.48 9.99
CA ASP A 46 3.02 18.93 9.89
C ASP A 46 2.93 19.38 8.43
N ARG A 47 3.78 18.84 7.55
CA ARG A 47 3.70 19.09 6.09
C ARG A 47 2.39 18.59 5.49
N LEU A 48 1.95 17.38 5.90
CA LEU A 48 0.66 16.85 5.46
C LEU A 48 -0.52 17.69 5.95
N ALA A 49 -0.44 18.29 7.13
CA ALA A 49 -1.48 19.17 7.64
C ALA A 49 -1.63 20.43 6.77
N ILE A 50 -0.50 21.04 6.37
CA ILE A 50 -0.49 22.19 5.46
C ILE A 50 -1.08 21.80 4.10
N LEU A 51 -0.60 20.71 3.50
CA LEU A 51 -1.09 20.25 2.19
C LEU A 51 -2.59 19.94 2.19
N ARG A 52 -3.10 19.35 3.28
CA ARG A 52 -4.54 19.11 3.44
C ARG A 52 -5.34 20.41 3.54
N ALA A 53 -4.80 21.43 4.22
CA ALA A 53 -5.43 22.74 4.29
C ALA A 53 -5.45 23.43 2.91
N GLU A 54 -4.35 23.34 2.16
CA GLU A 54 -4.28 23.84 0.78
C GLU A 54 -5.27 23.12 -0.14
N TRP A 55 -5.34 21.80 -0.05
CA TRP A 55 -6.31 21.02 -0.81
C TRP A 55 -7.75 21.38 -0.46
N ALA A 56 -8.06 21.54 0.83
CA ALA A 56 -9.39 21.96 1.28
C ALA A 56 -9.74 23.36 0.78
N TYR A 57 -8.76 24.27 0.73
CA TYR A 57 -8.94 25.61 0.19
C TYR A 57 -9.15 25.62 -1.34
N LEU A 58 -8.38 24.81 -2.08
CA LEU A 58 -8.51 24.67 -3.54
C LEU A 58 -9.82 23.97 -3.94
N ASN A 59 -10.28 22.99 -3.17
CA ASN A 59 -11.50 22.24 -3.45
C ASN A 59 -12.76 22.86 -2.82
N ARG A 60 -12.68 24.10 -2.31
CA ARG A 60 -13.87 24.76 -1.78
C ARG A 60 -14.90 24.93 -2.91
N PRO A 61 -16.12 24.38 -2.77
CA PRO A 61 -17.08 24.31 -3.87
C PRO A 61 -17.55 25.69 -4.35
N ASP A 62 -17.60 26.68 -3.44
CA ASP A 62 -17.92 28.07 -3.80
C ASP A 62 -16.90 28.65 -4.80
N ARG A 63 -15.61 28.44 -4.53
CA ARG A 63 -14.52 28.92 -5.39
C ARG A 63 -14.49 28.18 -6.72
N LEU A 64 -14.73 26.86 -6.70
CA LEU A 64 -14.82 26.07 -7.93
C LEU A 64 -15.97 26.53 -8.83
N ARG A 65 -17.13 26.85 -8.24
CA ARG A 65 -18.28 27.44 -8.96
C ARG A 65 -17.90 28.78 -9.59
N GLU A 66 -17.34 29.69 -8.80
CA GLU A 66 -16.89 30.99 -9.29
C GLU A 66 -15.86 30.86 -10.44
N LEU A 67 -14.88 29.96 -10.32
CA LEU A 67 -13.90 29.70 -11.38
C LEU A 67 -14.52 29.08 -12.65
N ALA A 68 -15.50 28.19 -12.49
CA ALA A 68 -16.23 27.60 -13.61
C ALA A 68 -17.08 28.64 -14.34
N ASP A 69 -17.75 29.52 -13.59
CA ASP A 69 -18.54 30.63 -14.14
C ASP A 69 -17.64 31.62 -14.90
N PHE A 70 -16.47 31.99 -14.35
CA PHE A 70 -15.50 32.84 -15.03
C PHE A 70 -14.94 32.22 -16.32
N ASN A 71 -14.82 30.91 -16.39
CA ASN A 71 -14.28 30.19 -17.55
C ASN A 71 -15.39 29.54 -18.41
N PHE A 72 -16.63 30.04 -18.30
CA PHE A 72 -17.79 29.44 -18.94
C PHE A 72 -17.66 29.31 -20.46
N GLU A 73 -17.05 30.29 -21.15
CA GLU A 73 -16.87 30.23 -22.61
C GLU A 73 -16.08 29.00 -23.08
N ARG A 74 -15.11 28.54 -22.27
CA ARG A 74 -14.29 27.36 -22.58
C ARG A 74 -14.86 26.08 -22.02
N LEU A 75 -15.38 26.12 -20.79
CA LEU A 75 -15.79 24.92 -20.06
C LEU A 75 -17.23 24.53 -20.35
N GLN A 76 -18.10 25.49 -20.62
CA GLN A 76 -19.55 25.30 -20.85
C GLN A 76 -20.21 24.45 -19.75
N LEU A 77 -19.69 24.53 -18.53
CA LEU A 77 -20.18 23.77 -17.38
C LEU A 77 -21.33 24.52 -16.75
N LEU A 78 -22.46 23.84 -16.60
CA LEU A 78 -23.61 24.30 -15.83
C LEU A 78 -23.55 23.72 -14.40
N PRO A 79 -24.05 24.46 -13.40
CA PRO A 79 -24.12 23.93 -12.04
C PRO A 79 -24.95 22.66 -12.00
N LEU A 80 -24.41 21.61 -11.36
CA LEU A 80 -25.16 20.37 -11.16
C LEU A 80 -26.34 20.62 -10.23
N ALA A 81 -27.53 20.30 -10.70
CA ALA A 81 -28.74 20.35 -9.90
C ALA A 81 -28.83 19.08 -9.02
N PRO A 82 -29.35 19.17 -7.78
CA PRO A 82 -29.48 18.01 -6.88
C PRO A 82 -30.21 16.82 -7.52
N GLU A 83 -31.13 17.10 -8.44
CA GLU A 83 -31.94 16.11 -9.15
C GLU A 83 -31.14 15.31 -10.20
N GLN A 84 -29.95 15.79 -10.57
CA GLN A 84 -29.05 15.12 -11.53
C GLN A 84 -28.16 14.06 -10.87
N PHE A 85 -28.07 14.04 -9.53
CA PHE A 85 -27.39 12.97 -8.81
C PHE A 85 -28.26 11.71 -8.79
N GLY A 86 -27.91 10.73 -9.63
CA GLY A 86 -28.55 9.42 -9.65
C GLY A 86 -28.37 8.67 -8.33
N ARG A 87 -29.35 7.83 -7.98
CA ARG A 87 -29.21 6.91 -6.83
C ARG A 87 -28.20 5.82 -7.20
N ALA A 88 -27.41 5.34 -6.23
CA ALA A 88 -26.42 4.29 -6.47
C ALA A 88 -27.02 3.01 -7.12
N THR A 89 -28.30 2.73 -6.86
CA THR A 89 -29.06 1.63 -7.48
C THR A 89 -29.40 1.84 -8.96
N GLN A 90 -29.17 3.04 -9.51
CA GLN A 90 -29.40 3.39 -10.92
C GLN A 90 -28.12 3.28 -11.76
N ILE A 91 -26.99 2.90 -11.15
CA ILE A 91 -25.71 2.72 -11.86
C ILE A 91 -25.65 1.27 -12.38
N PRO A 92 -25.66 1.04 -13.70
CA PRO A 92 -25.46 -0.30 -14.25
C PRO A 92 -24.03 -0.75 -13.96
N TYR A 93 -23.88 -1.78 -13.13
CA TYR A 93 -22.59 -2.47 -12.96
C TYR A 93 -22.40 -3.45 -14.11
N PRO A 94 -21.19 -3.53 -14.69
CA PRO A 94 -20.89 -4.57 -15.67
C PRO A 94 -21.10 -5.94 -15.02
N LEU A 95 -21.79 -6.84 -15.71
CA LEU A 95 -21.90 -8.23 -15.27
C LEU A 95 -20.48 -8.83 -15.22
N PRO A 96 -20.17 -9.68 -14.22
CA PRO A 96 -18.96 -10.47 -14.24
C PRO A 96 -18.85 -11.17 -15.60
N PRO A 97 -17.65 -11.20 -16.23
CA PRO A 97 -17.48 -11.97 -17.46
C PRO A 97 -17.93 -13.41 -17.21
N GLU A 98 -18.76 -13.95 -18.12
CA GLU A 98 -19.13 -15.35 -18.05
C GLU A 98 -17.85 -16.21 -18.05
N PRO A 99 -17.79 -17.28 -17.24
CA PRO A 99 -16.65 -18.20 -17.30
C PRO A 99 -16.52 -18.69 -18.75
N GLU A 100 -15.35 -18.48 -19.35
CA GLU A 100 -15.08 -18.98 -20.70
C GLU A 100 -15.34 -20.49 -20.72
N PRO A 101 -16.00 -21.03 -21.76
CA PRO A 101 -16.24 -22.46 -21.84
C PRO A 101 -14.89 -23.20 -21.85
N GLU A 102 -14.67 -24.05 -20.86
CA GLU A 102 -13.55 -24.98 -20.82
C GLU A 102 -13.68 -25.90 -22.04
N PHE A 103 -12.85 -25.66 -23.07
CA PHE A 103 -12.78 -26.50 -24.26
C PHE A 103 -12.04 -27.82 -23.95
N GLU A 104 -12.66 -28.72 -23.18
CA GLU A 104 -12.13 -30.06 -22.91
C GLU A 104 -13.22 -31.13 -23.03
N GLU A 105 -13.58 -31.56 -24.25
CA GLU A 105 -14.01 -32.96 -24.49
C GLU A 105 -14.21 -33.31 -25.98
N THR A 106 -14.24 -32.34 -26.91
CA THR A 106 -14.68 -32.66 -28.30
C THR A 106 -13.56 -33.17 -29.21
N LEU A 107 -12.29 -33.10 -28.82
CA LEU A 107 -11.15 -33.51 -29.67
C LEU A 107 -10.77 -35.00 -29.57
N LEU A 108 -11.36 -35.77 -28.63
CA LEU A 108 -11.09 -37.21 -28.50
C LEU A 108 -12.15 -38.10 -29.16
N GLY A 109 -13.34 -37.57 -29.46
CA GLY A 109 -14.44 -38.33 -30.06
C GLY A 109 -14.42 -38.43 -31.60
N ASN A 110 -13.70 -37.52 -32.27
CA ASN A 110 -13.63 -37.43 -33.72
C ASN A 110 -12.37 -38.07 -34.34
N ALA A 111 -11.41 -38.51 -33.51
CA ALA A 111 -10.21 -39.22 -33.98
C ALA A 111 -10.41 -40.73 -34.19
N SER A 112 -11.57 -41.30 -33.85
CA SER A 112 -11.80 -42.75 -33.88
C SER A 112 -12.83 -43.25 -34.90
N GLY A 113 -13.17 -42.49 -35.94
CA GLY A 113 -14.21 -42.96 -36.87
C GLY A 113 -14.36 -42.20 -38.18
N SER A 114 -13.41 -42.37 -39.11
CA SER A 114 -13.71 -42.46 -40.56
C SER A 114 -12.46 -42.85 -41.36
N GLU A 115 -11.89 -44.02 -41.07
CA GLU A 115 -11.21 -44.80 -42.13
C GLU A 115 -12.31 -45.52 -42.93
N ARG A 116 -12.40 -45.20 -44.23
CA ARG A 116 -13.02 -45.90 -45.37
C ARG A 116 -13.53 -44.84 -46.36
N GLU A 117 -12.63 -44.23 -47.12
CA GLU A 117 -12.20 -44.73 -48.42
C GLU A 117 -13.32 -44.62 -49.47
N GLU A 118 -13.54 -43.37 -49.92
CA GLU A 118 -14.35 -43.08 -51.11
C GLU A 118 -13.43 -43.11 -52.34
N ARG A 119 -13.49 -44.24 -53.04
CA ARG A 119 -12.72 -44.56 -54.24
C ARG A 119 -13.53 -44.12 -55.47
N ILE A 120 -13.17 -42.95 -56.02
CA ILE A 120 -12.88 -42.61 -57.44
C ILE A 120 -13.89 -43.06 -58.54
N PRO A 121 -14.02 -42.35 -59.69
CA PRO A 121 -13.76 -40.95 -60.04
C PRO A 121 -15.03 -40.17 -60.44
#